data_AF-A0A9W4WRC3-F1
#
_entry.id   AF-A0A9W4WRC3-F1
#
_cell.length_a   1.000
_cell.length_b   1.000
_cell.length_c   1.000
_cell.angle_alpha   90.00
_cell.angle_beta   90.00
_cell.angle_gamma   90.00
#
_symmetry.space_group_name_H-M   'P 1'
#
loop_
_entity.id
_entity.type
_entity.pdbx_description
1 polymer ?
#
loop_
_entity_poly.entity_id
_entity_poly.type
_entity_poly.pdbx_seq_one_letter_code
_entity_poly.pdbx_strand_id
1 'polypeptide(L)'
;MSTFPNEILQEIFNNVNDIKTLLSIVLVNRNWCRNGIKYLWKHPFRSDVELKKHIEIVPLLLRFIMKDKEFIKRFIYENYDKIMKEIDDEKAEQENDDKDENEGRGNEKKSKVKNKRDEVNPFNFSNEITSEKGNEKEVSQDETEKGFELDTNFPLPGVPEIDQIFGIVFTIIRIIIKRGATIEGIILRLDETDLFGENPEREAPTSIFHSFFDETFIDQFISRLDKLFISLFALTHEHQKMSFHKLKHVELSGCIYKNNILSCLTILSKNVKVLRIDDFNLNDLQVPLERFIKSQNQLEQIKIRGDSLGYIIDKLSNISGVISNLETQSNTLKKLKLVNANIGNDLGFEPLLKCKKLENLSLVQVNLKSRHLRIFNRASFPNLKTLKLDFIDYSDGTIRISNGINPFIKIMHNQNMMSNLDVLSIKYEGENNHKLLKGILENCNKNLTSFSGFIIENQDIPYLFSIIKKWDNLKKLSLTRSCRMMNFGFSVEMAKFLPKSLETLEFIHMVLSDSSLVGFFDNCKVELKKFRLNFHGDHQLDRMVYRGLIEKYSKEKKMVIKEFDMSSDSSPNLEFNVRWE
;
A
#
# COMPACT_ATOMS: atom_id res chain seq x y z
N MET A 1 23.44 32.17 45.12
CA MET A 1 22.76 31.15 45.96
C MET A 1 23.41 29.81 45.67
N SER A 2 23.67 29.00 46.69
CA SER A 2 24.19 27.63 46.52
C SER A 2 23.11 26.74 45.90
N THR A 3 23.36 26.21 44.72
CA THR A 3 22.51 25.17 44.12
C THR A 3 22.71 23.85 44.89
N PHE A 4 21.63 23.25 45.37
CA PHE A 4 21.66 21.87 45.88
C PHE A 4 22.28 20.92 44.84
N PRO A 5 23.09 19.93 45.26
CA PRO A 5 23.54 18.86 44.38
C PRO A 5 22.36 18.17 43.69
N ASN A 6 22.58 17.66 42.47
CA ASN A 6 21.51 17.03 41.69
C ASN A 6 21.02 15.73 42.32
N GLU A 7 21.87 15.12 43.12
CA GLU A 7 21.71 13.86 43.84
C GLU A 7 20.68 14.07 44.95
N ILE A 8 20.85 15.12 45.77
CA ILE A 8 19.91 15.55 46.80
C ILE A 8 18.55 15.95 46.19
N LEU A 9 18.54 16.65 45.06
CA LEU A 9 17.28 16.98 44.37
C LEU A 9 16.57 15.72 43.85
N GLN A 10 17.31 14.75 43.32
CA GLN A 10 16.75 13.47 42.86
C GLN A 10 16.23 12.61 44.02
N GLU A 11 16.93 12.59 45.16
CA GLU A 11 16.48 11.89 46.37
C GLU A 11 15.18 12.51 46.93
N ILE A 12 15.11 13.86 47.03
CA ILE A 12 13.89 14.56 47.42
C ILE A 12 12.75 14.23 46.44
N PHE A 13 12.97 14.36 45.12
CA PHE A 13 11.91 14.17 44.12
C PHE A 13 11.47 12.71 43.99
N ASN A 14 12.33 11.73 44.31
CA ASN A 14 11.96 10.30 44.34
C ASN A 14 10.97 9.96 45.47
N ASN A 15 10.90 10.80 46.51
CA ASN A 15 9.92 10.69 47.59
C ASN A 15 8.61 11.47 47.32
N VAL A 16 8.48 12.18 46.19
CA VAL A 16 7.29 12.96 45.84
C VAL A 16 6.36 12.14 44.93
N ASN A 17 5.32 11.56 45.54
CA ASN A 17 4.30 10.78 44.83
C ASN A 17 3.15 11.62 44.22
N ASP A 18 3.05 12.92 44.54
CA ASP A 18 2.00 13.81 44.03
C ASP A 18 2.41 14.58 42.75
N ILE A 19 1.56 14.49 41.72
CA ILE A 19 1.73 15.15 40.43
C ILE A 19 1.71 16.68 40.57
N LYS A 20 0.89 17.26 41.47
CA LYS A 20 0.80 18.73 41.61
C LYS A 20 2.10 19.30 42.19
N THR A 21 2.70 18.59 43.13
CA THR A 21 4.01 18.91 43.71
C THR A 21 5.12 18.71 42.66
N LEU A 22 5.11 17.63 41.88
CA LEU A 22 6.05 17.45 40.76
C LEU A 22 5.92 18.54 39.67
N LEU A 23 4.69 18.96 39.33
CA LEU A 23 4.45 20.09 38.43
C LEU A 23 4.97 21.41 39.01
N SER A 24 4.78 21.64 40.30
CA SER A 24 5.30 22.83 41.00
C SER A 24 6.84 22.82 41.02
N ILE A 25 7.46 21.67 41.27
CA ILE A 25 8.91 21.44 41.26
C ILE A 25 9.54 21.83 39.92
N VAL A 26 8.94 21.42 38.78
CA VAL A 26 9.54 21.73 37.46
C VAL A 26 9.42 23.19 37.05
N LEU A 27 8.63 24.00 37.77
CA LEU A 27 8.49 25.45 37.55
C LEU A 27 9.46 26.30 38.40
N VAL A 28 10.12 25.73 39.42
CA VAL A 28 10.94 26.51 40.39
C VAL A 28 12.16 27.18 39.73
N ASN A 29 12.95 26.43 38.95
CA ASN A 29 14.09 26.93 38.16
C ASN A 29 14.61 25.85 37.20
N ARG A 30 15.57 26.20 36.33
CA ARG A 30 16.13 25.28 35.32
C ARG A 30 16.76 24.00 35.90
N ASN A 31 17.37 24.04 37.09
CA ASN A 31 17.98 22.84 37.69
C ASN A 31 16.94 21.93 38.36
N TRP A 32 15.94 22.52 39.00
CA TRP A 32 14.79 21.80 39.55
C TRP A 32 13.95 21.18 38.42
N CYS A 33 13.74 21.90 37.32
CA CYS A 33 13.14 21.38 36.09
C CYS A 33 13.92 20.17 35.55
N ARG A 34 15.24 20.29 35.32
CA ARG A 34 16.07 19.21 34.77
C ARG A 34 16.06 17.92 35.59
N ASN A 35 15.90 18.02 36.91
CA ASN A 35 15.81 16.85 37.78
C ASN A 35 14.36 16.35 37.95
N GLY A 36 13.41 17.24 38.23
CA GLY A 36 12.00 16.91 38.49
C GLY A 36 11.24 16.39 37.28
N ILE A 37 11.63 16.80 36.06
CA ILE A 37 10.98 16.36 34.82
C ILE A 37 11.07 14.82 34.65
N LYS A 38 12.18 14.21 35.10
CA LYS A 38 12.36 12.74 35.12
C LYS A 38 11.21 12.03 35.85
N TYR A 39 10.80 12.56 37.01
CA TYR A 39 9.77 11.98 37.87
C TYR A 39 8.36 12.25 37.33
N LEU A 40 8.13 13.42 36.75
CA LEU A 40 6.88 13.75 36.08
C LEU A 40 6.58 12.79 34.91
N TRP A 41 7.63 12.45 34.15
CA TRP A 41 7.61 11.56 32.98
C TRP A 41 7.88 10.07 33.27
N LYS A 42 8.21 9.69 34.52
CA LYS A 42 8.39 8.28 34.95
C LYS A 42 7.18 7.41 34.64
N HIS A 43 5.99 8.02 34.68
CA HIS A 43 4.73 7.41 34.26
C HIS A 43 3.99 8.41 33.35
N PRO A 44 4.28 8.43 32.03
CA PRO A 44 3.72 9.44 31.12
C PRO A 44 2.28 9.13 30.73
N PHE A 45 1.79 7.92 31.03
CA PHE A 45 0.46 7.44 30.69
C PHE A 45 -0.35 6.94 31.90
N ARG A 46 -0.32 7.67 33.02
CA ARG A 46 -1.10 7.33 34.23
C ARG A 46 -2.61 7.26 33.95
N SER A 47 -3.32 6.46 34.76
CA SER A 47 -4.76 6.21 34.62
C SER A 47 -5.65 7.41 34.96
N ASP A 48 -5.14 8.41 35.67
CA ASP A 48 -5.85 9.62 36.12
C ASP A 48 -5.88 10.76 35.07
N VAL A 49 -4.90 10.79 34.15
CA VAL A 49 -4.82 11.79 33.08
C VAL A 49 -5.78 11.44 31.94
N GLU A 50 -6.55 12.40 31.43
CA GLU A 50 -7.50 12.17 30.32
C GLU A 50 -6.83 11.55 29.07
N LEU A 51 -7.50 10.58 28.44
CA LEU A 51 -7.01 9.91 27.22
C LEU A 51 -6.66 10.88 26.08
N LYS A 52 -7.43 11.99 25.94
CA LYS A 52 -7.13 13.05 24.96
C LYS A 52 -5.74 13.65 25.17
N LYS A 53 -5.36 13.90 26.43
CA LYS A 53 -4.06 14.47 26.82
C LYS A 53 -2.92 13.46 26.58
N HIS A 54 -3.17 12.15 26.68
CA HIS A 54 -2.20 11.14 26.22
C HIS A 54 -2.02 11.17 24.70
N ILE A 55 -3.10 11.28 23.92
CA ILE A 55 -3.00 11.35 22.45
C ILE A 55 -2.23 12.62 22.02
N GLU A 56 -2.39 13.72 22.75
CA GLU A 56 -1.61 14.96 22.55
C GLU A 56 -0.12 14.83 22.99
N ILE A 57 0.21 13.96 23.96
CA ILE A 57 1.58 13.77 24.44
C ILE A 57 2.41 12.81 23.57
N VAL A 58 1.78 11.91 22.82
CA VAL A 58 2.48 10.90 21.98
C VAL A 58 3.34 11.51 20.87
N PRO A 59 2.87 12.48 20.05
CA PRO A 59 3.73 13.13 19.05
C PRO A 59 4.92 13.88 19.66
N LEU A 60 4.77 14.41 20.88
CA LEU A 60 5.87 15.04 21.61
C LEU A 60 6.88 14.00 22.10
N LEU A 61 6.42 12.88 22.68
CA LEU A 61 7.28 11.75 23.05
C LEU A 61 8.08 11.25 21.86
N LEU A 62 7.42 10.88 20.76
CA LEU A 62 8.09 10.34 19.57
C LEU A 62 9.14 11.32 19.02
N ARG A 63 8.84 12.63 19.02
CA ARG A 63 9.78 13.69 18.58
C ARG A 63 10.98 13.90 19.53
N PHE A 64 10.87 13.50 20.80
CA PHE A 64 12.00 13.48 21.74
C PHE A 64 12.78 12.15 21.69
N ILE A 65 12.08 11.02 21.60
CA ILE A 65 12.62 9.66 21.40
C ILE A 65 13.55 9.67 20.18
N MET A 66 13.08 10.12 19.01
CA MET A 66 13.87 10.24 17.77
C MET A 66 15.06 11.24 17.84
N LYS A 67 15.31 11.88 18.99
CA LYS A 67 16.43 12.81 19.22
C LYS A 67 17.40 12.39 20.33
N ASP A 68 16.99 11.50 21.24
CA ASP A 68 17.77 11.11 22.40
C ASP A 68 17.92 9.59 22.46
N LYS A 69 18.94 9.08 21.77
CA LYS A 69 19.21 7.64 21.64
C LYS A 69 19.48 6.94 22.98
N GLU A 70 19.96 7.67 23.99
CA GLU A 70 20.18 7.13 25.34
C GLU A 70 18.88 7.08 26.16
N PHE A 71 17.93 7.98 25.90
CA PHE A 71 16.56 7.82 26.39
C PHE A 71 15.87 6.61 25.76
N ILE A 72 16.02 6.35 24.45
CA ILE A 72 15.44 5.16 23.80
C ILE A 72 15.89 3.88 24.50
N LYS A 73 17.21 3.65 24.57
CA LYS A 73 17.81 2.46 25.20
C LYS A 73 17.27 2.24 26.61
N ARG A 74 17.23 3.30 27.43
CA ARG A 74 16.82 3.22 28.83
C ARG A 74 15.32 2.99 29.01
N PHE A 75 14.48 3.72 28.27
CA PHE A 75 13.03 3.52 28.31
C PHE A 75 12.67 2.09 27.92
N ILE A 76 13.40 1.50 26.97
CA ILE A 76 13.23 0.10 26.59
C ILE A 76 13.74 -0.81 27.70
N TYR A 77 14.95 -0.64 28.23
CA TYR A 77 15.46 -1.47 29.34
C TYR A 77 14.51 -1.46 30.56
N GLU A 78 13.90 -0.34 30.91
CA GLU A 78 12.96 -0.20 32.03
C GLU A 78 11.57 -0.85 31.80
N ASN A 79 11.24 -1.26 30.57
CA ASN A 79 9.94 -1.80 30.17
C ASN A 79 10.00 -3.11 29.38
N TYR A 80 11.13 -3.48 28.77
CA TYR A 80 11.29 -4.66 27.90
C TYR A 80 11.08 -5.94 28.69
N ASP A 81 11.72 -6.08 29.84
CA ASP A 81 11.55 -7.25 30.72
C ASP A 81 10.09 -7.43 31.17
N LYS A 82 9.34 -6.32 31.34
CA LYS A 82 7.90 -6.36 31.64
C LYS A 82 7.08 -6.76 30.42
N ILE A 83 7.41 -6.26 29.23
CA ILE A 83 6.71 -6.59 27.98
C ILE A 83 6.96 -8.05 27.60
N MET A 84 8.19 -8.53 27.69
CA MET A 84 8.55 -9.92 27.44
C MET A 84 7.94 -10.85 28.48
N LYS A 85 7.97 -10.47 29.76
CA LYS A 85 7.27 -11.23 30.81
C LYS A 85 5.75 -11.24 30.61
N GLU A 86 5.11 -10.11 30.29
CA GLU A 86 3.68 -10.10 29.90
C GLU A 86 3.42 -11.08 28.74
N ILE A 87 4.30 -11.15 27.73
CA ILE A 87 4.17 -12.06 26.58
C ILE A 87 4.41 -13.55 26.94
N ASP A 88 5.29 -13.85 27.88
CA ASP A 88 5.57 -15.24 28.29
C ASP A 88 4.56 -15.75 29.34
N ASP A 89 4.08 -14.88 30.24
CA ASP A 89 2.93 -15.13 31.12
C ASP A 89 1.65 -15.33 30.27
N GLU A 90 1.40 -14.50 29.24
CA GLU A 90 0.29 -14.63 28.26
C GLU A 90 0.28 -16.02 27.55
N LYS A 91 1.45 -16.64 27.31
CA LYS A 91 1.54 -18.00 26.74
C LYS A 91 1.25 -19.09 27.76
N ALA A 92 1.76 -18.92 28.99
CA ALA A 92 1.59 -19.91 30.05
C ALA A 92 0.11 -20.10 30.41
N GLU A 93 -0.70 -19.04 30.32
CA GLU A 93 -2.16 -19.13 30.47
C GLU A 93 -2.81 -19.88 29.29
N GLN A 94 -2.48 -19.54 28.03
CA GLN A 94 -3.03 -20.23 26.84
C GLN A 94 -2.66 -21.71 26.79
N GLU A 95 -1.41 -22.08 27.12
CA GLU A 95 -0.99 -23.47 27.17
C GLU A 95 -1.71 -24.28 28.26
N ASN A 96 -2.34 -23.67 29.26
CA ASN A 96 -3.10 -24.38 30.29
C ASN A 96 -4.59 -24.52 29.91
N ASP A 97 -5.21 -23.48 29.32
CA ASP A 97 -6.56 -23.57 28.76
C ASP A 97 -6.67 -24.69 27.69
N ASP A 98 -5.66 -24.81 26.82
CA ASP A 98 -5.60 -25.88 25.80
C ASP A 98 -5.38 -27.29 26.40
N LYS A 99 -4.92 -27.42 27.66
CA LYS A 99 -4.84 -28.72 28.35
C LYS A 99 -6.19 -29.11 28.93
N ASP A 100 -6.88 -28.18 29.60
CA ASP A 100 -8.20 -28.43 30.20
C ASP A 100 -9.30 -28.74 29.16
N GLU A 101 -9.29 -28.10 27.97
CA GLU A 101 -10.19 -28.47 26.85
C GLU A 101 -9.96 -29.90 26.34
N ASN A 102 -8.74 -30.44 26.48
CA ASN A 102 -8.39 -31.78 26.00
C ASN A 102 -8.70 -32.87 27.03
N GLU A 103 -8.43 -32.66 28.32
CA GLU A 103 -8.83 -33.62 29.37
C GLU A 103 -10.37 -33.72 29.48
N GLY A 104 -11.09 -32.61 29.28
CA GLY A 104 -12.56 -32.56 29.30
C GLY A 104 -13.27 -33.42 28.25
N ARG A 105 -12.59 -33.89 27.19
CA ARG A 105 -13.21 -34.67 26.09
C ARG A 105 -13.05 -36.20 26.19
N GLY A 106 -12.33 -36.71 27.20
CA GLY A 106 -12.00 -38.14 27.28
C GLY A 106 -13.16 -39.12 27.53
N ASN A 107 -14.31 -38.66 28.05
CA ASN A 107 -15.29 -39.53 28.73
C ASN A 107 -16.73 -39.55 28.19
N GLU A 108 -16.97 -39.31 26.89
CA GLU A 108 -18.32 -39.54 26.34
C GLU A 108 -18.39 -40.03 24.87
N LYS A 109 -18.35 -41.37 24.68
CA LYS A 109 -19.19 -42.16 23.73
C LYS A 109 -18.80 -43.65 23.65
N LYS A 110 -19.63 -44.53 24.22
CA LYS A 110 -19.66 -45.99 23.92
C LYS A 110 -21.10 -46.52 23.86
N SER A 111 -21.77 -46.44 22.70
CA SER A 111 -22.90 -47.34 22.39
C SER A 111 -23.40 -47.29 20.93
N LYS A 112 -23.42 -48.46 20.26
CA LYS A 112 -24.25 -48.79 19.05
C LYS A 112 -23.86 -47.99 17.78
N VAL A 113 -24.14 -48.40 16.53
CA VAL A 113 -25.06 -49.40 15.92
C VAL A 113 -24.29 -50.30 14.90
N LYS A 114 -24.92 -51.38 14.38
CA LYS A 114 -24.34 -52.35 13.43
C LYS A 114 -24.60 -52.04 11.93
N ASN A 115 -23.81 -52.71 11.09
CA ASN A 115 -24.17 -53.43 9.84
C ASN A 115 -24.05 -52.78 8.44
N LYS A 116 -23.61 -53.67 7.51
CA LYS A 116 -23.52 -53.63 6.03
C LYS A 116 -22.35 -52.81 5.43
N ARG A 117 -21.54 -53.30 4.47
CA ARG A 117 -21.72 -54.20 3.29
C ARG A 117 -22.39 -53.52 2.08
N ASP A 118 -21.88 -53.52 0.84
CA ASP A 118 -20.58 -53.91 0.23
C ASP A 118 -20.31 -52.83 -0.90
N GLU A 119 -19.33 -52.82 -1.82
CA GLU A 119 -18.25 -53.74 -2.27
C GLU A 119 -17.17 -52.93 -3.08
N VAL A 120 -16.21 -53.62 -3.73
CA VAL A 120 -15.23 -53.19 -4.78
C VAL A 120 -14.13 -52.16 -4.42
N ASN A 121 -12.90 -52.68 -4.38
CA ASN A 121 -11.61 -51.99 -4.61
C ASN A 121 -10.98 -52.58 -5.90
N PRO A 122 -9.88 -52.07 -6.52
CA PRO A 122 -8.56 -52.60 -6.11
C PRO A 122 -7.29 -51.73 -6.41
N PHE A 123 -6.15 -52.17 -5.83
CA PHE A 123 -4.73 -51.80 -6.06
C PHE A 123 -4.35 -50.32 -5.79
N ASN A 124 -3.63 -49.97 -4.71
CA ASN A 124 -2.29 -50.38 -4.19
C ASN A 124 -1.09 -49.74 -4.93
N PHE A 125 -0.20 -49.11 -4.14
CA PHE A 125 1.19 -49.55 -4.05
C PHE A 125 1.69 -49.41 -2.60
N SER A 126 2.91 -49.89 -2.30
CA SER A 126 3.30 -50.47 -1.01
C SER A 126 3.86 -49.50 0.05
N ASN A 127 3.75 -49.94 1.31
CA ASN A 127 4.52 -49.45 2.45
C ASN A 127 6.03 -49.68 2.26
N GLU A 128 6.85 -49.04 3.09
CA GLU A 128 7.70 -49.82 4.00
C GLU A 128 7.92 -49.08 5.34
N ILE A 129 7.90 -49.84 6.44
CA ILE A 129 8.23 -49.39 7.80
C ILE A 129 9.05 -50.50 8.44
N THR A 130 10.21 -50.17 8.99
CA THR A 130 10.89 -51.01 9.97
C THR A 130 10.91 -50.33 11.34
N SER A 131 10.47 -51.06 12.35
CA SER A 131 10.45 -50.65 13.75
C SER A 131 11.55 -51.37 14.52
N GLU A 132 12.19 -50.71 15.47
CA GLU A 132 12.92 -51.43 16.52
C GLU A 132 12.70 -50.79 17.90
N LYS A 133 12.97 -51.55 18.96
CA LYS A 133 12.39 -51.32 20.30
C LYS A 133 13.43 -51.00 21.37
N GLY A 134 13.06 -50.05 22.22
CA GLY A 134 13.26 -50.13 23.67
C GLY A 134 14.65 -49.78 24.23
N ASN A 135 14.66 -49.02 25.32
CA ASN A 135 14.65 -49.64 26.65
C ASN A 135 14.30 -48.61 27.72
N GLU A 136 13.63 -49.06 28.78
CA GLU A 136 13.43 -48.30 30.01
C GLU A 136 14.67 -48.42 30.90
N LYS A 137 15.05 -47.31 31.56
CA LYS A 137 15.78 -47.33 32.84
C LYS A 137 15.40 -46.11 33.67
N GLU A 138 14.77 -46.36 34.80
CA GLU A 138 14.77 -45.44 35.95
C GLU A 138 16.18 -45.36 36.56
N VAL A 139 16.48 -44.31 37.33
CA VAL A 139 16.98 -44.41 38.72
C VAL A 139 17.27 -43.01 39.33
N SER A 140 16.75 -42.81 40.55
CA SER A 140 17.17 -41.90 41.64
C SER A 140 17.28 -40.37 41.46
N GLN A 141 16.61 -39.65 42.38
CA GLN A 141 17.07 -38.39 42.99
C GLN A 141 18.44 -38.63 43.70
N ASP A 142 19.31 -37.66 44.00
CA ASP A 142 19.05 -36.48 44.85
C ASP A 142 20.26 -35.50 44.82
N GLU A 143 20.20 -34.45 45.65
CA GLU A 143 21.29 -33.53 46.06
C GLU A 143 22.05 -32.72 44.99
N THR A 144 21.77 -31.41 44.89
CA THR A 144 22.56 -30.39 45.63
C THR A 144 22.02 -28.97 45.41
N GLU A 145 21.95 -28.20 46.48
CA GLU A 145 21.77 -26.74 46.39
C GLU A 145 23.04 -26.07 45.85
N LYS A 146 22.95 -25.42 44.69
CA LYS A 146 23.86 -24.33 44.30
C LYS A 146 23.07 -23.19 43.67
N GLY A 147 23.04 -22.06 44.37
CA GLY A 147 22.52 -20.83 43.80
C GLY A 147 23.38 -20.41 42.61
N PHE A 148 22.78 -20.32 41.43
CA PHE A 148 23.37 -19.58 40.32
C PHE A 148 23.15 -18.09 40.58
N GLU A 149 24.22 -17.40 41.00
CA GLU A 149 24.29 -15.95 40.83
C GLU A 149 24.21 -15.66 39.33
N LEU A 150 23.12 -15.04 38.90
CA LEU A 150 22.96 -14.58 37.52
C LEU A 150 23.86 -13.36 37.32
N ASP A 151 25.05 -13.61 36.78
CA ASP A 151 26.03 -12.58 36.41
C ASP A 151 25.34 -11.47 35.60
N THR A 152 25.27 -10.27 36.16
CA THR A 152 24.48 -9.14 35.64
C THR A 152 25.14 -8.47 34.43
N ASN A 153 25.98 -9.19 33.70
CA ASN A 153 26.74 -8.73 32.54
C ASN A 153 26.28 -9.43 31.25
N PHE A 154 24.97 -9.52 31.02
CA PHE A 154 24.43 -9.62 29.65
C PHE A 154 24.41 -8.23 29.01
N PRO A 155 25.33 -7.91 28.08
CA PRO A 155 25.20 -6.69 27.31
C PRO A 155 24.12 -6.90 26.23
N LEU A 156 23.36 -5.86 25.90
CA LEU A 156 22.46 -5.85 24.72
C LEU A 156 22.99 -4.95 23.59
N PRO A 157 24.16 -5.25 22.98
CA PRO A 157 24.56 -4.63 21.73
C PRO A 157 23.84 -5.35 20.57
N GLY A 158 23.26 -4.60 19.65
CA GLY A 158 22.77 -5.16 18.37
C GLY A 158 21.25 -5.27 18.20
N VAL A 159 20.42 -4.88 19.18
CA VAL A 159 18.99 -4.63 18.89
C VAL A 159 18.87 -3.34 18.06
N PRO A 160 18.36 -3.37 16.82
CA PRO A 160 18.31 -2.20 15.94
C PRO A 160 17.54 -1.02 16.50
N GLU A 161 17.94 0.20 16.11
CA GLU A 161 17.24 1.43 16.48
C GLU A 161 15.77 1.45 15.99
N ILE A 162 15.47 0.75 14.89
CA ILE A 162 14.12 0.59 14.36
C ILE A 162 13.24 -0.37 15.19
N ASP A 163 13.76 -1.53 15.62
CA ASP A 163 13.10 -2.43 16.59
C ASP A 163 12.73 -1.67 17.87
N GLN A 164 13.66 -0.84 18.33
CA GLN A 164 13.50 -0.01 19.51
C GLN A 164 12.37 1.01 19.35
N ILE A 165 12.32 1.75 18.23
CA ILE A 165 11.24 2.69 17.93
C ILE A 165 9.88 1.97 17.85
N PHE A 166 9.82 0.83 17.16
CA PHE A 166 8.58 0.05 17.04
C PHE A 166 8.08 -0.44 18.40
N GLY A 167 8.94 -1.00 19.25
CA GLY A 167 8.56 -1.45 20.61
C GLY A 167 7.88 -0.34 21.42
N ILE A 168 8.40 0.89 21.36
CA ILE A 168 7.78 2.04 22.05
C ILE A 168 6.43 2.41 21.41
N VAL A 169 6.34 2.46 20.07
CA VAL A 169 5.08 2.73 19.36
C VAL A 169 4.01 1.69 19.72
N PHE A 170 4.34 0.39 19.73
CA PHE A 170 3.41 -0.67 20.13
C PHE A 170 3.00 -0.58 21.60
N THR A 171 3.92 -0.25 22.51
CA THR A 171 3.61 -0.02 23.93
C THR A 171 2.60 1.13 24.09
N ILE A 172 2.82 2.23 23.37
CA ILE A 172 1.92 3.38 23.33
C ILE A 172 0.52 2.96 22.82
N ILE A 173 0.43 2.19 21.74
CA ILE A 173 -0.85 1.76 21.18
C ILE A 173 -1.53 0.75 22.12
N ARG A 174 -0.81 -0.23 22.72
CA ARG A 174 -1.33 -1.13 23.76
C ARG A 174 -1.96 -0.33 24.91
N ILE A 175 -1.28 0.69 25.43
CA ILE A 175 -1.80 1.54 26.52
C ILE A 175 -3.04 2.33 26.09
N ILE A 176 -3.02 2.95 24.91
CA ILE A 176 -4.15 3.71 24.37
C ILE A 176 -5.38 2.79 24.17
N ILE A 177 -5.16 1.55 23.74
CA ILE A 177 -6.18 0.50 23.63
C ILE A 177 -6.69 0.02 25.00
N LYS A 178 -5.81 -0.30 25.97
CA LYS A 178 -6.20 -0.66 27.35
C LYS A 178 -7.08 0.42 28.01
N ARG A 179 -7.02 1.67 27.53
CA ARG A 179 -7.87 2.81 27.98
C ARG A 179 -9.10 3.07 27.11
N GLY A 180 -9.52 2.12 26.26
CA GLY A 180 -10.79 2.18 25.52
C GLY A 180 -10.80 3.10 24.29
N ALA A 181 -9.63 3.48 23.75
CA ALA A 181 -9.56 4.32 22.56
C ALA A 181 -10.20 3.64 21.33
N THR A 182 -11.02 4.38 20.59
CA THR A 182 -11.54 3.90 19.30
C THR A 182 -10.59 4.30 18.16
N ILE A 183 -10.20 3.33 17.35
CA ILE A 183 -9.28 3.48 16.22
C ILE A 183 -10.12 3.58 14.93
N GLU A 184 -10.08 4.74 14.28
CA GLU A 184 -10.82 4.99 13.03
C GLU A 184 -10.02 4.64 11.77
N GLY A 185 -8.70 4.51 11.86
CA GLY A 185 -7.84 4.18 10.74
C GLY A 185 -6.54 3.52 11.15
N ILE A 186 -6.06 2.60 10.31
CA ILE A 186 -4.72 2.00 10.34
C ILE A 186 -4.04 2.39 9.03
N ILE A 187 -2.85 2.99 9.13
CA ILE A 187 -1.96 3.24 8.00
C ILE A 187 -0.59 2.72 8.42
N LEU A 188 -0.14 1.67 7.75
CA LEU A 188 1.16 1.03 7.99
C LEU A 188 1.92 1.06 6.68
N ARG A 189 3.03 1.80 6.69
CA ARG A 189 4.04 1.83 5.63
C ARG A 189 5.39 1.61 6.27
N LEU A 190 6.24 0.87 5.58
CA LEU A 190 7.61 0.57 5.97
C LEU A 190 8.34 0.36 4.65
N ASP A 191 8.84 1.44 4.07
CA ASP A 191 9.51 1.39 2.79
C ASP A 191 10.96 0.91 3.00
N GLU A 192 11.61 0.31 1.99
CA GLU A 192 12.95 -0.29 2.16
C GLU A 192 14.00 0.72 2.67
N THR A 193 13.84 2.00 2.31
CA THR A 193 14.65 3.12 2.81
C THR A 193 14.50 3.38 4.31
N ASP A 194 13.36 3.02 4.92
CA ASP A 194 13.16 3.13 6.37
C ASP A 194 13.95 2.04 7.13
N LEU A 195 14.13 0.88 6.50
CA LEU A 195 14.87 -0.27 7.07
C LEU A 195 16.39 -0.13 6.88
N PHE A 196 16.83 0.33 5.71
CA PHE A 196 18.24 0.28 5.29
C PHE A 196 18.91 1.65 5.13
N GLY A 197 18.14 2.74 5.30
CA GLY A 197 18.58 4.11 5.05
C GLY A 197 18.61 4.48 3.56
N GLU A 198 18.70 5.78 3.29
CA GLU A 198 19.03 6.29 1.95
C GLU A 198 20.50 5.99 1.63
N ASN A 199 20.75 5.03 0.74
CA ASN A 199 22.07 4.87 0.12
C ASN A 199 22.08 5.67 -1.21
N PRO A 200 22.80 6.81 -1.30
CA PRO A 200 22.71 7.72 -2.43
C PRO A 200 23.30 7.17 -3.74
N GLU A 201 24.03 6.06 -3.69
CA GLU A 201 24.62 5.40 -4.88
C GLU A 201 23.77 4.23 -5.41
N ARG A 202 22.64 3.89 -4.77
CA ARG A 202 21.74 2.85 -5.27
C ARG A 202 20.80 3.40 -6.35
N GLU A 203 20.86 2.80 -7.53
CA GLU A 203 19.74 2.84 -8.47
C GLU A 203 18.48 2.26 -7.81
N ALA A 204 17.30 2.73 -8.24
CA ALA A 204 16.04 2.30 -7.65
C ALA A 204 15.89 0.77 -7.75
N PRO A 205 15.46 0.06 -6.70
CA PRO A 205 15.54 -1.40 -6.61
C PRO A 205 14.74 -2.08 -7.73
N THR A 206 15.45 -2.66 -8.70
CA THR A 206 14.88 -3.33 -9.88
C THR A 206 14.64 -4.82 -9.71
N SER A 207 15.02 -5.44 -8.59
CA SER A 207 14.52 -6.77 -8.22
C SER A 207 14.51 -7.05 -6.74
N ILE A 208 13.58 -7.95 -6.38
CA ILE A 208 13.48 -8.67 -5.11
C ILE A 208 14.86 -9.23 -4.68
N PHE A 209 15.27 -8.95 -3.44
CA PHE A 209 16.43 -9.49 -2.73
C PHE A 209 17.76 -9.64 -3.53
N HIS A 210 18.35 -8.51 -3.95
CA HIS A 210 19.74 -8.49 -4.43
C HIS A 210 20.78 -8.70 -3.30
N SER A 211 20.99 -9.96 -2.91
CA SER A 211 22.28 -10.62 -2.57
C SER A 211 23.31 -9.97 -1.62
N PHE A 212 23.02 -8.84 -0.99
CA PHE A 212 23.97 -8.06 -0.17
C PHE A 212 23.43 -7.72 1.23
N PHE A 213 22.35 -8.37 1.64
CA PHE A 213 21.74 -8.24 2.96
C PHE A 213 21.71 -9.59 3.67
N ASP A 214 21.75 -9.56 5.00
CA ASP A 214 21.39 -10.72 5.80
C ASP A 214 19.87 -10.89 5.78
N GLU A 215 19.37 -11.78 4.92
CA GLU A 215 17.93 -12.11 4.82
C GLU A 215 17.38 -12.57 6.18
N THR A 216 18.19 -13.29 6.97
CA THR A 216 17.87 -13.72 8.34
C THR A 216 17.56 -12.55 9.27
N PHE A 217 18.25 -11.41 9.11
CA PHE A 217 18.01 -10.21 9.91
C PHE A 217 16.68 -9.55 9.54
N ILE A 218 16.38 -9.48 8.23
CA ILE A 218 15.13 -8.91 7.71
C ILE A 218 13.94 -9.76 8.19
N ASP A 219 13.99 -11.08 8.00
CA ASP A 219 12.94 -12.00 8.43
C ASP A 219 12.76 -12.00 9.96
N GLN A 220 13.85 -11.92 10.74
CA GLN A 220 13.77 -11.74 12.20
C GLN A 220 13.06 -10.44 12.58
N PHE A 221 13.38 -9.33 11.92
CA PHE A 221 12.75 -8.04 12.19
C PHE A 221 11.25 -8.05 11.84
N ILE A 222 10.87 -8.53 10.66
CA ILE A 222 9.46 -8.59 10.26
C ILE A 222 8.70 -9.60 11.15
N SER A 223 9.33 -10.71 11.56
CA SER A 223 8.76 -11.64 12.56
C SER A 223 8.52 -10.98 13.93
N ARG A 224 9.38 -10.05 14.37
CA ARG A 224 9.15 -9.25 15.59
C ARG A 224 7.96 -8.31 15.43
N LEU A 225 7.86 -7.60 14.30
CA LEU A 225 6.70 -6.76 13.99
C LEU A 225 5.39 -7.56 13.99
N ASP A 226 5.37 -8.74 13.37
CA ASP A 226 4.18 -9.59 13.31
C ASP A 226 3.74 -10.07 14.71
N LYS A 227 4.68 -10.47 15.57
CA LYS A 227 4.39 -10.81 16.97
C LYS A 227 3.82 -9.62 17.74
N LEU A 228 4.35 -8.42 17.52
CA LEU A 228 3.84 -7.19 18.13
C LEU A 228 2.43 -6.84 17.63
N PHE A 229 2.12 -7.04 16.34
CA PHE A 229 0.75 -6.91 15.82
C PHE A 229 -0.18 -7.98 16.41
N ILE A 230 0.24 -9.24 16.49
CA ILE A 230 -0.57 -10.34 17.05
C ILE A 230 -0.92 -10.06 18.52
N SER A 231 0.06 -9.69 19.36
CA SER A 231 -0.20 -9.33 20.77
C SER A 231 -1.07 -8.08 20.91
N LEU A 232 -0.93 -7.09 20.01
CA LEU A 232 -1.82 -5.93 19.96
C LEU A 232 -3.27 -6.32 19.64
N PHE A 233 -3.48 -7.29 18.74
CA PHE A 233 -4.80 -7.74 18.34
C PHE A 233 -5.44 -8.72 19.35
N ALA A 234 -4.68 -9.61 19.97
CA ALA A 234 -5.12 -10.48 21.07
C ALA A 234 -5.71 -9.65 22.22
N LEU A 235 -4.97 -8.65 22.68
CA LEU A 235 -5.40 -7.67 23.69
C LEU A 235 -6.74 -6.99 23.33
N THR A 236 -6.98 -6.66 22.05
CA THR A 236 -8.28 -6.10 21.61
C THR A 236 -9.41 -7.12 21.49
N HIS A 237 -9.08 -8.41 21.42
CA HIS A 237 -10.06 -9.49 21.43
C HIS A 237 -10.60 -9.72 22.85
N GLU A 238 -9.69 -9.82 23.83
CA GLU A 238 -9.99 -9.95 25.27
C GLU A 238 -10.76 -8.75 25.83
N HIS A 239 -10.27 -7.52 25.59
CA HIS A 239 -10.94 -6.28 26.02
C HIS A 239 -12.15 -5.91 25.13
N GLN A 240 -12.90 -6.91 24.67
CA GLN A 240 -14.22 -6.83 24.03
C GLN A 240 -14.34 -5.89 22.82
N LYS A 241 -13.40 -5.93 21.86
CA LYS A 241 -13.59 -5.54 20.43
C LYS A 241 -13.93 -4.07 20.13
N MET A 242 -14.16 -3.23 21.15
CA MET A 242 -14.61 -1.84 20.98
C MET A 242 -13.55 -0.91 20.37
N SER A 243 -12.27 -1.28 20.34
CA SER A 243 -11.24 -0.45 19.72
C SER A 243 -11.40 -0.33 18.20
N PHE A 244 -11.83 -1.38 17.49
CA PHE A 244 -11.86 -1.41 16.01
C PHE A 244 -13.25 -1.33 15.37
N HIS A 245 -14.34 -1.24 16.16
CA HIS A 245 -15.70 -1.22 15.60
C HIS A 245 -16.01 -0.01 14.68
N LYS A 246 -15.28 1.12 14.84
CA LYS A 246 -15.35 2.30 13.96
C LYS A 246 -14.19 2.40 12.96
N LEU A 247 -13.41 1.34 12.77
CA LEU A 247 -12.33 1.32 11.78
C LEU A 247 -12.92 1.55 10.38
N LYS A 248 -12.55 2.67 9.75
CA LYS A 248 -13.02 3.14 8.45
C LYS A 248 -11.94 3.03 7.36
N HIS A 249 -10.66 3.02 7.76
CA HIS A 249 -9.52 3.08 6.84
C HIS A 249 -8.49 2.00 7.19
N VAL A 250 -8.05 1.24 6.18
CA VAL A 250 -6.93 0.31 6.27
C VAL A 250 -6.02 0.54 5.07
N GLU A 251 -4.81 1.00 5.31
CA GLU A 251 -3.75 1.11 4.31
C GLU A 251 -2.51 0.34 4.79
N LEU A 252 -2.06 -0.62 4.00
CA LEU A 252 -0.91 -1.48 4.28
C LEU A 252 0.03 -1.48 3.06
N SER A 253 1.26 -1.03 3.21
CA SER A 253 2.30 -1.05 2.16
C SER A 253 3.70 -1.34 2.71
N GLY A 254 4.63 -1.68 1.82
CA GLY A 254 6.03 -1.91 2.18
C GLY A 254 6.28 -3.26 2.85
N CYS A 255 7.42 -3.39 3.53
CA CYS A 255 8.03 -4.64 3.99
C CYS A 255 7.42 -5.22 5.28
N ILE A 256 6.09 -5.36 5.33
CA ILE A 256 5.33 -5.90 6.46
C ILE A 256 4.55 -7.14 6.00
N TYR A 257 4.51 -8.24 6.75
CA TYR A 257 3.62 -9.36 6.43
C TYR A 257 2.16 -8.99 6.71
N LYS A 258 1.37 -8.80 5.66
CA LYS A 258 -0.01 -8.29 5.79
C LYS A 258 -1.03 -9.39 6.13
N ASN A 259 -0.62 -10.67 6.12
CA ASN A 259 -1.46 -11.85 6.35
C ASN A 259 -2.09 -11.89 7.75
N ASN A 260 -1.28 -11.71 8.79
CA ASN A 260 -1.75 -11.74 10.18
C ASN A 260 -2.61 -10.51 10.49
N ILE A 261 -2.18 -9.33 10.06
CA ILE A 261 -2.91 -8.06 10.19
C ILE A 261 -4.31 -8.17 9.55
N LEU A 262 -4.43 -8.63 8.30
CA LEU A 262 -5.72 -8.81 7.64
C LEU A 262 -6.59 -9.86 8.31
N SER A 263 -6.00 -10.95 8.84
CA SER A 263 -6.73 -12.01 9.53
C SER A 263 -7.33 -11.52 10.86
N CYS A 264 -6.57 -10.76 11.66
CA CYS A 264 -7.08 -10.12 12.88
C CYS A 264 -8.16 -9.07 12.56
N LEU A 265 -7.92 -8.18 11.59
CA LEU A 265 -8.88 -7.14 11.21
C LEU A 265 -10.17 -7.71 10.58
N THR A 266 -10.12 -8.89 9.96
CA THR A 266 -11.31 -9.65 9.51
C THR A 266 -12.24 -9.99 10.66
N ILE A 267 -11.70 -10.27 11.85
CA ILE A 267 -12.47 -10.57 13.06
C ILE A 267 -12.96 -9.27 13.71
N LEU A 268 -12.04 -8.32 13.91
CA LEU A 268 -12.20 -7.14 14.76
C LEU A 268 -12.93 -5.95 14.10
N SER A 269 -13.00 -5.90 12.77
CA SER A 269 -13.63 -4.80 12.02
C SER A 269 -14.66 -5.30 11.01
N LYS A 270 -15.75 -4.56 10.82
CA LYS A 270 -16.89 -4.91 9.93
C LYS A 270 -17.41 -3.76 9.07
N ASN A 271 -16.84 -2.55 9.22
CA ASN A 271 -17.34 -1.30 8.64
C ASN A 271 -16.25 -0.49 7.92
N VAL A 272 -15.14 -1.13 7.52
CA VAL A 272 -14.06 -0.45 6.79
C VAL A 272 -14.58 0.05 5.44
N LYS A 273 -14.30 1.32 5.14
CA LYS A 273 -14.74 2.05 3.94
C LYS A 273 -13.66 2.17 2.89
N VAL A 274 -12.40 2.24 3.30
CA VAL A 274 -11.24 2.40 2.44
C VAL A 274 -10.23 1.30 2.75
N LEU A 275 -9.91 0.50 1.75
CA LEU A 275 -8.89 -0.53 1.77
C LEU A 275 -7.83 -0.21 0.72
N ARG A 276 -6.56 -0.22 1.13
CA ARG A 276 -5.40 0.04 0.28
C ARG A 276 -4.31 -0.98 0.59
N ILE A 277 -3.97 -1.82 -0.37
CA ILE A 277 -2.86 -2.77 -0.31
C ILE A 277 -1.83 -2.38 -1.39
N ASP A 278 -0.57 -2.37 -1.00
CA ASP A 278 0.62 -2.35 -1.87
C ASP A 278 1.52 -3.49 -1.38
N ASP A 279 1.67 -4.55 -2.17
CA ASP A 279 2.44 -5.74 -1.77
C ASP A 279 3.05 -6.43 -2.99
N PHE A 280 4.25 -6.98 -2.85
CA PHE A 280 4.96 -7.64 -3.95
C PHE A 280 4.39 -9.04 -4.26
N ASN A 281 3.87 -9.76 -3.27
CA ASN A 281 3.33 -11.11 -3.41
C ASN A 281 1.83 -11.16 -3.05
N LEU A 282 0.98 -10.76 -4.00
CA LEU A 282 -0.47 -10.77 -3.82
C LEU A 282 -1.09 -12.18 -3.74
N ASN A 283 -0.35 -13.26 -4.05
CA ASN A 283 -0.85 -14.63 -3.88
C ASN A 283 -1.01 -15.01 -2.42
N ASP A 284 0.03 -14.79 -1.61
CA ASP A 284 0.02 -15.16 -0.17
C ASP A 284 -1.10 -14.40 0.55
N LEU A 285 -1.32 -13.16 0.13
CA LEU A 285 -2.41 -12.30 0.61
C LEU A 285 -3.80 -12.68 0.09
N GLN A 286 -3.92 -13.53 -0.94
CA GLN A 286 -5.22 -13.80 -1.58
C GLN A 286 -6.26 -14.26 -0.55
N VAL A 287 -5.94 -15.27 0.28
CA VAL A 287 -6.89 -15.84 1.24
C VAL A 287 -7.22 -14.87 2.39
N PRO A 288 -6.26 -14.20 3.06
CA PRO A 288 -6.58 -13.16 4.04
C PRO A 288 -7.38 -11.99 3.46
N LEU A 289 -7.05 -11.52 2.25
CA LEU A 289 -7.69 -10.38 1.59
C LEU A 289 -9.12 -10.69 1.13
N GLU A 290 -9.37 -11.91 0.64
CA GLU A 290 -10.72 -12.42 0.37
C GLU A 290 -11.59 -12.47 1.62
N ARG A 291 -11.09 -13.08 2.69
CA ARG A 291 -11.78 -13.16 3.99
C ARG A 291 -12.08 -11.77 4.54
N PHE A 292 -11.10 -10.87 4.47
CA PHE A 292 -11.24 -9.49 4.91
C PHE A 292 -12.35 -8.78 4.13
N ILE A 293 -12.29 -8.73 2.80
CA ILE A 293 -13.29 -8.05 1.96
C ILE A 293 -14.68 -8.63 2.17
N LYS A 294 -14.82 -9.96 2.22
CA LYS A 294 -16.09 -10.66 2.48
C LYS A 294 -16.69 -10.35 3.86
N SER A 295 -15.86 -9.97 4.84
CA SER A 295 -16.29 -9.67 6.21
C SER A 295 -16.75 -8.22 6.45
N GLN A 296 -16.51 -7.31 5.50
CA GLN A 296 -16.90 -5.90 5.60
C GLN A 296 -18.31 -5.66 5.04
N ASN A 297 -19.01 -4.68 5.60
CA ASN A 297 -20.35 -4.27 5.17
C ASN A 297 -20.38 -2.88 4.49
N GLN A 298 -19.23 -2.20 4.38
CA GLN A 298 -19.16 -0.78 4.00
C GLN A 298 -18.01 -0.40 3.07
N LEU A 299 -17.33 -1.34 2.38
CA LEU A 299 -16.20 -0.94 1.51
C LEU A 299 -16.70 -0.09 0.35
N GLU A 300 -16.24 1.16 0.31
CA GLU A 300 -16.53 2.15 -0.72
C GLU A 300 -15.36 2.30 -1.70
N GLN A 301 -14.12 2.08 -1.24
CA GLN A 301 -12.90 2.30 -2.01
C GLN A 301 -11.90 1.17 -1.78
N ILE A 302 -11.50 0.47 -2.84
CA ILE A 302 -10.50 -0.60 -2.82
C ILE A 302 -9.38 -0.24 -3.81
N LYS A 303 -8.14 -0.16 -3.31
CA LYS A 303 -6.90 -0.10 -4.09
C LYS A 303 -6.09 -1.35 -3.78
N ILE A 304 -5.68 -2.09 -4.81
CA ILE A 304 -4.68 -3.16 -4.70
C ILE A 304 -3.58 -2.86 -5.73
N ARG A 305 -2.33 -2.98 -5.32
CA ARG A 305 -1.14 -2.90 -6.19
C ARG A 305 -0.22 -4.08 -5.92
N GLY A 306 0.16 -4.78 -6.99
CA GLY A 306 1.20 -5.79 -7.01
C GLY A 306 2.56 -5.25 -7.47
N ASP A 307 3.53 -6.14 -7.64
CA ASP A 307 4.85 -5.79 -8.17
C ASP A 307 4.86 -5.53 -9.70
N SER A 308 5.67 -4.58 -10.12
CA SER A 308 5.82 -4.11 -11.50
C SER A 308 6.71 -5.01 -12.38
N LEU A 309 7.29 -6.09 -11.84
CA LEU A 309 8.20 -6.99 -12.56
C LEU A 309 7.45 -7.82 -13.63
N GLY A 310 7.28 -7.18 -14.79
CA GLY A 310 6.41 -7.56 -15.91
C GLY A 310 6.63 -8.91 -16.59
N TYR A 311 7.54 -9.75 -16.09
CA TYR A 311 7.87 -11.06 -16.64
C TYR A 311 7.55 -12.24 -15.69
N ILE A 312 7.12 -11.98 -14.45
CA ILE A 312 6.76 -13.03 -13.46
C ILE A 312 5.26 -12.94 -13.03
N ILE A 313 4.51 -12.01 -13.63
CA ILE A 313 3.09 -11.72 -13.33
C ILE A 313 2.18 -12.95 -13.49
N ASP A 314 2.51 -13.88 -14.39
CA ASP A 314 1.68 -15.05 -14.74
C ASP A 314 1.37 -15.98 -13.56
N LYS A 315 2.14 -15.92 -12.46
CA LYS A 315 1.86 -16.73 -11.25
C LYS A 315 1.70 -15.93 -9.96
N LEU A 316 2.56 -14.96 -9.64
CA LEU A 316 2.72 -14.44 -8.26
C LEU A 316 1.76 -13.30 -7.84
N SER A 317 0.78 -12.92 -8.67
CA SER A 317 -0.15 -11.82 -8.34
C SER A 317 -1.60 -12.09 -8.75
N ASN A 318 -2.06 -13.34 -8.59
CA ASN A 318 -3.41 -13.75 -8.97
C ASN A 318 -4.46 -13.34 -7.93
N ILE A 319 -5.17 -12.24 -8.17
CA ILE A 319 -6.22 -11.74 -7.27
C ILE A 319 -7.63 -12.18 -7.68
N SER A 320 -7.76 -13.25 -8.46
CA SER A 320 -9.04 -13.71 -9.02
C SER A 320 -10.15 -13.88 -7.99
N GLY A 321 -9.89 -14.54 -6.85
CA GLY A 321 -10.92 -14.74 -5.83
C GLY A 321 -11.20 -13.46 -5.02
N VAL A 322 -10.26 -12.52 -4.93
CA VAL A 322 -10.55 -11.17 -4.41
C VAL A 322 -11.59 -10.48 -5.30
N ILE A 323 -11.50 -10.62 -6.62
CA ILE A 323 -12.53 -10.12 -7.55
C ILE A 323 -13.86 -10.86 -7.35
N SER A 324 -13.85 -12.19 -7.16
CA SER A 324 -15.06 -12.96 -6.79
C SER A 324 -15.78 -12.40 -5.56
N ASN A 325 -15.04 -11.97 -4.54
CA ASN A 325 -15.62 -11.44 -3.30
C ASN A 325 -16.08 -9.98 -3.39
N LEU A 326 -15.74 -9.20 -4.44
CA LEU A 326 -16.22 -7.82 -4.61
C LEU A 326 -17.75 -7.70 -4.70
N GLU A 327 -18.44 -8.76 -5.13
CA GLU A 327 -19.90 -8.81 -5.18
C GLU A 327 -20.56 -8.57 -3.80
N THR A 328 -19.89 -8.95 -2.71
CA THR A 328 -20.35 -8.68 -1.32
C THR A 328 -20.48 -7.18 -1.05
N GLN A 329 -19.70 -6.35 -1.74
CA GLN A 329 -19.67 -4.89 -1.63
C GLN A 329 -20.50 -4.20 -2.72
N SER A 330 -21.34 -4.93 -3.46
CA SER A 330 -22.14 -4.42 -4.59
C SER A 330 -23.01 -3.21 -4.25
N ASN A 331 -23.47 -3.11 -3.00
CA ASN A 331 -24.29 -2.01 -2.49
C ASN A 331 -23.47 -0.81 -1.95
N THR A 332 -22.14 -0.87 -1.92
CA THR A 332 -21.27 0.14 -1.28
C THR A 332 -20.09 0.59 -2.14
N LEU A 333 -19.54 -0.29 -2.98
CA LEU A 333 -18.31 -0.05 -3.75
C LEU A 333 -18.50 1.07 -4.78
N LYS A 334 -17.73 2.15 -4.60
CA LYS A 334 -17.67 3.34 -5.48
C LYS A 334 -16.39 3.41 -6.29
N LYS A 335 -15.26 2.89 -5.77
CA LYS A 335 -13.96 2.99 -6.43
C LYS A 335 -13.19 1.68 -6.36
N LEU A 336 -12.80 1.17 -7.52
CA LEU A 336 -11.89 0.03 -7.65
C LEU A 336 -10.64 0.48 -8.44
N LYS A 337 -9.46 0.36 -7.84
CA LYS A 337 -8.18 0.50 -8.52
C LYS A 337 -7.34 -0.75 -8.35
N LEU A 338 -6.95 -1.35 -9.47
CA LEU A 338 -6.02 -2.46 -9.55
C LEU A 338 -4.80 -2.00 -10.35
N VAL A 339 -3.61 -2.28 -9.82
CA VAL A 339 -2.32 -2.00 -10.45
C VAL A 339 -1.49 -3.28 -10.38
N ASN A 340 -0.80 -3.66 -11.46
CA ASN A 340 0.14 -4.79 -11.45
C ASN A 340 -0.50 -6.08 -10.90
N ALA A 341 -1.52 -6.61 -11.58
CA ALA A 341 -2.32 -7.72 -11.04
C ALA A 341 -2.72 -8.73 -12.12
N ASN A 342 -2.92 -9.99 -11.75
CA ASN A 342 -3.29 -11.07 -12.66
C ASN A 342 -4.70 -11.58 -12.33
N ILE A 343 -5.53 -11.77 -13.36
CA ILE A 343 -6.89 -12.32 -13.29
C ILE A 343 -6.93 -13.65 -14.06
N GLY A 344 -6.49 -14.73 -13.40
CA GLY A 344 -6.40 -16.06 -14.02
C GLY A 344 -7.73 -16.82 -14.20
N ASN A 345 -8.76 -16.55 -13.37
CA ASN A 345 -10.01 -17.32 -13.33
C ASN A 345 -10.87 -17.20 -14.60
N ASP A 346 -11.99 -17.92 -14.67
CA ASP A 346 -12.88 -17.89 -15.83
C ASP A 346 -13.92 -16.76 -15.78
N LEU A 347 -14.29 -16.32 -14.56
CA LEU A 347 -15.29 -15.27 -14.32
C LEU A 347 -14.80 -13.85 -14.60
N GLY A 348 -13.49 -13.58 -14.58
CA GLY A 348 -12.95 -12.23 -14.72
C GLY A 348 -13.56 -11.29 -13.67
N PHE A 349 -14.17 -10.18 -14.13
CA PHE A 349 -14.91 -9.23 -13.27
C PHE A 349 -16.44 -9.35 -13.37
N GLU A 350 -17.02 -10.49 -13.74
CA GLU A 350 -18.49 -10.68 -13.64
C GLU A 350 -19.10 -10.30 -12.27
N PRO A 351 -18.47 -10.58 -11.12
CA PRO A 351 -18.90 -10.10 -9.80
C PRO A 351 -19.08 -8.57 -9.73
N LEU A 352 -18.28 -7.81 -10.47
CA LEU A 352 -18.33 -6.34 -10.50
C LEU A 352 -19.64 -5.84 -11.13
N LEU A 353 -20.31 -6.63 -11.98
CA LEU A 353 -21.53 -6.23 -12.69
C LEU A 353 -22.69 -5.85 -11.76
N LYS A 354 -22.70 -6.35 -10.51
CA LYS A 354 -23.68 -5.98 -9.48
C LYS A 354 -23.36 -4.65 -8.77
N CYS A 355 -22.14 -4.13 -8.89
CA CYS A 355 -21.67 -2.90 -8.20
C CYS A 355 -22.20 -1.61 -8.85
N LYS A 356 -23.52 -1.34 -8.76
CA LYS A 356 -24.17 -0.21 -9.45
C LYS A 356 -23.76 1.19 -8.95
N LYS A 357 -23.11 1.28 -7.78
CA LYS A 357 -22.57 2.52 -7.22
C LYS A 357 -21.13 2.84 -7.68
N LEU A 358 -20.54 2.03 -8.56
CA LEU A 358 -19.18 2.23 -9.06
C LEU A 358 -19.06 3.56 -9.83
N GLU A 359 -18.31 4.50 -9.28
CA GLU A 359 -17.97 5.81 -9.85
C GLU A 359 -16.62 5.79 -10.56
N ASN A 360 -15.63 5.06 -10.04
CA ASN A 360 -14.29 4.98 -10.61
C ASN A 360 -13.85 3.52 -10.79
N LEU A 361 -13.53 3.13 -12.02
CA LEU A 361 -12.86 1.87 -12.36
C LEU A 361 -11.48 2.18 -12.96
N SER A 362 -10.43 1.63 -12.37
CA SER A 362 -9.06 1.83 -12.83
C SER A 362 -8.30 0.50 -12.84
N LEU A 363 -8.04 -0.03 -14.03
CA LEU A 363 -7.15 -1.17 -14.27
C LEU A 363 -5.87 -0.62 -14.92
N VAL A 364 -4.71 -0.88 -14.32
CA VAL A 364 -3.39 -0.45 -14.80
C VAL A 364 -2.43 -1.63 -14.73
N GLN A 365 -1.77 -1.99 -15.83
CA GLN A 365 -0.83 -3.14 -15.86
C GLN A 365 -1.47 -4.41 -15.29
N VAL A 366 -2.71 -4.69 -15.71
CA VAL A 366 -3.46 -5.89 -15.29
C VAL A 366 -3.39 -6.93 -16.42
N ASN A 367 -2.91 -8.12 -16.11
CA ASN A 367 -2.90 -9.29 -16.99
C ASN A 367 -4.23 -10.05 -16.84
N LEU A 368 -4.89 -10.34 -17.97
CA LEU A 368 -6.21 -10.96 -18.02
C LEU A 368 -6.44 -11.63 -19.39
N LYS A 369 -7.39 -12.56 -19.50
CA LYS A 369 -7.73 -13.19 -20.79
C LYS A 369 -8.69 -12.28 -21.58
N SER A 370 -8.67 -12.30 -22.91
CA SER A 370 -9.49 -11.39 -23.75
C SER A 370 -10.99 -11.50 -23.46
N ARG A 371 -11.44 -12.71 -23.08
CA ARG A 371 -12.80 -13.01 -22.63
C ARG A 371 -13.23 -12.18 -21.41
N HIS A 372 -12.31 -11.83 -20.51
CA HIS A 372 -12.60 -11.05 -19.30
C HIS A 372 -12.94 -9.60 -19.59
N LEU A 373 -12.52 -9.05 -20.74
CA LEU A 373 -12.95 -7.72 -21.19
C LEU A 373 -14.37 -7.74 -21.76
N ARG A 374 -14.87 -8.88 -22.26
CA ARG A 374 -16.18 -8.98 -22.94
C ARG A 374 -17.35 -8.63 -22.03
N ILE A 375 -17.20 -8.78 -20.72
CA ILE A 375 -18.18 -8.39 -19.71
C ILE A 375 -18.50 -6.89 -19.76
N PHE A 376 -17.51 -6.04 -20.08
CA PHE A 376 -17.67 -4.59 -20.11
C PHE A 376 -18.51 -4.12 -21.31
N ASN A 377 -18.67 -4.96 -22.34
CA ASN A 377 -19.61 -4.72 -23.44
C ASN A 377 -21.08 -4.78 -23.00
N ARG A 378 -21.38 -5.50 -21.90
CA ARG A 378 -22.73 -5.67 -21.33
C ARG A 378 -22.88 -5.07 -19.92
N ALA A 379 -21.85 -4.42 -19.41
CA ALA A 379 -21.87 -3.83 -18.08
C ALA A 379 -22.78 -2.61 -18.01
N SER A 380 -23.29 -2.30 -16.83
CA SER A 380 -24.06 -1.08 -16.58
C SER A 380 -23.61 -0.51 -15.25
N PHE A 381 -22.89 0.61 -15.34
CA PHE A 381 -22.30 1.36 -14.24
C PHE A 381 -22.81 2.80 -14.34
N PRO A 382 -24.09 3.06 -14.00
CA PRO A 382 -24.74 4.35 -14.30
C PRO A 382 -24.08 5.54 -13.61
N ASN A 383 -23.29 5.32 -12.57
CA ASN A 383 -22.57 6.35 -11.81
C ASN A 383 -21.12 6.55 -12.26
N LEU A 384 -20.64 5.82 -13.29
CA LEU A 384 -19.23 5.81 -13.70
C LEU A 384 -18.80 7.17 -14.26
N LYS A 385 -17.80 7.79 -13.61
CA LYS A 385 -17.16 9.07 -13.95
C LYS A 385 -15.73 8.86 -14.43
N THR A 386 -15.01 7.90 -13.84
CA THR A 386 -13.63 7.55 -14.22
C THR A 386 -13.56 6.14 -14.78
N LEU A 387 -13.05 6.00 -16.00
CA LEU A 387 -12.62 4.73 -16.58
C LEU A 387 -11.14 4.81 -16.96
N LYS A 388 -10.31 3.93 -16.39
CA LYS A 388 -8.91 3.73 -16.81
C LYS A 388 -8.64 2.28 -17.13
N LEU A 389 -8.08 2.04 -18.31
CA LEU A 389 -7.72 0.74 -18.87
C LEU A 389 -6.34 0.89 -19.51
N ASP A 390 -5.31 0.99 -18.66
CA ASP A 390 -3.95 1.37 -19.05
C ASP A 390 -3.00 0.17 -19.02
N PHE A 391 -2.22 -0.05 -20.08
CA PHE A 391 -1.23 -1.13 -20.20
C PHE A 391 -1.78 -2.53 -19.86
N ILE A 392 -3.03 -2.79 -20.25
CA ILE A 392 -3.68 -4.10 -20.05
C ILE A 392 -3.05 -5.10 -21.00
N ASP A 393 -2.33 -6.08 -20.46
CA ASP A 393 -1.94 -7.25 -21.24
C ASP A 393 -3.12 -8.23 -21.32
N TYR A 394 -3.33 -8.80 -22.50
CA TYR A 394 -4.23 -9.92 -22.67
C TYR A 394 -3.72 -10.92 -23.70
N SER A 395 -3.07 -11.97 -23.21
CA SER A 395 -2.73 -13.15 -24.01
C SER A 395 -3.69 -14.30 -23.71
N ASP A 396 -4.46 -14.74 -24.70
CA ASP A 396 -5.24 -15.99 -24.63
C ASP A 396 -4.33 -17.21 -24.94
N GLY A 397 -3.12 -17.24 -24.37
CA GLY A 397 -2.08 -18.26 -24.63
C GLY A 397 -1.60 -18.35 -26.09
N THR A 398 -2.02 -17.42 -26.94
CA THR A 398 -1.86 -17.46 -28.40
C THR A 398 -1.19 -16.18 -28.90
N ILE A 399 -0.27 -16.34 -29.85
CA ILE A 399 0.54 -15.26 -30.45
C ILE A 399 -0.37 -14.10 -30.87
N ARG A 400 -0.07 -12.88 -30.39
CA ARG A 400 -0.83 -11.62 -30.59
C ARG A 400 -1.63 -11.61 -31.91
N ILE A 401 -2.90 -12.03 -31.86
CA ILE A 401 -3.64 -12.38 -33.08
C ILE A 401 -4.00 -11.11 -33.85
N SER A 402 -3.27 -10.86 -34.94
CA SER A 402 -3.34 -9.67 -35.83
C SER A 402 -4.67 -9.47 -36.57
N ASN A 403 -5.67 -10.32 -36.33
CA ASN A 403 -7.03 -10.21 -36.86
C ASN A 403 -8.09 -9.97 -35.77
N GLY A 404 -7.69 -9.84 -34.49
CA GLY A 404 -8.60 -9.62 -33.38
C GLY A 404 -9.18 -8.19 -33.36
N ILE A 405 -10.52 -8.07 -33.35
CA ILE A 405 -11.17 -6.78 -33.08
C ILE A 405 -10.76 -6.31 -31.68
N ASN A 406 -10.03 -5.20 -31.61
CA ASN A 406 -9.62 -4.53 -30.37
C ASN A 406 -10.82 -4.45 -29.39
N PRO A 407 -10.73 -5.08 -28.21
CA PRO A 407 -11.88 -5.28 -27.32
C PRO A 407 -12.38 -3.96 -26.73
N PHE A 408 -11.51 -2.97 -26.55
CA PHE A 408 -11.86 -1.66 -26.03
C PHE A 408 -12.84 -0.92 -26.95
N ILE A 409 -12.82 -1.15 -28.27
CA ILE A 409 -13.81 -0.59 -29.21
C ILE A 409 -15.24 -0.98 -28.79
N LYS A 410 -15.47 -2.24 -28.42
CA LYS A 410 -16.79 -2.72 -27.99
C LYS A 410 -17.21 -2.17 -26.62
N ILE A 411 -16.25 -1.85 -25.75
CA ILE A 411 -16.50 -1.13 -24.50
C ILE A 411 -16.91 0.32 -24.79
N MET A 412 -16.29 0.99 -25.76
CA MET A 412 -16.66 2.38 -26.12
C MET A 412 -18.08 2.49 -26.69
N HIS A 413 -18.60 1.45 -27.35
CA HIS A 413 -20.01 1.43 -27.76
C HIS A 413 -21.01 1.18 -26.61
N ASN A 414 -20.54 0.85 -25.38
CA ASN A 414 -21.45 0.64 -24.25
C ASN A 414 -21.85 1.97 -23.59
N GLN A 415 -22.97 2.53 -24.06
CA GLN A 415 -23.56 3.76 -23.53
C GLN A 415 -23.88 3.70 -22.01
N ASN A 416 -24.07 2.52 -21.42
CA ASN A 416 -24.28 2.34 -19.97
C ASN A 416 -22.99 2.46 -19.12
N MET A 417 -21.83 2.64 -19.77
CA MET A 417 -20.56 3.02 -19.13
C MET A 417 -20.09 4.40 -19.59
N MET A 418 -20.25 4.73 -20.87
CA MET A 418 -19.63 5.93 -21.47
C MET A 418 -20.41 7.24 -21.23
N SER A 419 -21.73 7.17 -21.01
CA SER A 419 -22.61 8.35 -20.97
C SER A 419 -22.36 9.32 -19.81
N ASN A 420 -21.76 8.87 -18.71
CA ASN A 420 -21.50 9.70 -17.52
C ASN A 420 -20.02 9.97 -17.22
N LEU A 421 -19.12 9.56 -18.12
CA LEU A 421 -17.67 9.78 -17.93
C LEU A 421 -17.28 11.26 -17.95
N ASP A 422 -16.24 11.52 -17.16
CA ASP A 422 -15.54 12.79 -16.97
C ASP A 422 -14.02 12.59 -17.19
N VAL A 423 -13.51 11.42 -16.79
CA VAL A 423 -12.11 11.00 -16.94
C VAL A 423 -12.03 9.69 -17.71
N LEU A 424 -11.35 9.70 -18.87
CA LEU A 424 -11.05 8.50 -19.66
C LEU A 424 -9.54 8.32 -19.83
N SER A 425 -9.06 7.10 -19.62
CA SER A 425 -7.69 6.68 -19.95
C SER A 425 -7.73 5.30 -20.59
N ILE A 426 -7.26 5.16 -21.84
CA ILE A 426 -7.08 3.85 -22.48
C ILE A 426 -5.72 3.80 -23.17
N LYS A 427 -4.77 3.15 -22.51
CA LYS A 427 -3.42 2.92 -23.04
C LYS A 427 -3.27 1.45 -23.42
N TYR A 428 -3.84 1.07 -24.57
CA TYR A 428 -3.65 -0.24 -25.19
C TYR A 428 -2.73 -0.14 -26.42
N GLU A 429 -1.58 -0.84 -26.38
CA GLU A 429 -0.68 -0.91 -27.54
C GLU A 429 -1.11 -2.06 -28.47
N GLY A 430 -1.88 -1.71 -29.50
CA GLY A 430 -2.28 -2.67 -30.52
C GLY A 430 -2.89 -2.00 -31.75
N GLU A 431 -3.17 -2.82 -32.74
CA GLU A 431 -3.53 -2.37 -34.08
C GLU A 431 -4.91 -1.72 -34.13
N ASN A 432 -5.13 -0.90 -35.17
CA ASN A 432 -6.39 -0.21 -35.41
C ASN A 432 -6.78 0.80 -34.30
N ASN A 433 -5.81 1.44 -33.64
CA ASN A 433 -6.06 2.47 -32.61
C ASN A 433 -6.97 3.61 -33.12
N HIS A 434 -6.85 3.99 -34.39
CA HIS A 434 -7.76 4.93 -35.07
C HIS A 434 -9.25 4.52 -34.96
N LYS A 435 -9.58 3.21 -34.92
CA LYS A 435 -10.96 2.72 -34.73
C LYS A 435 -11.40 2.85 -33.26
N LEU A 436 -10.48 2.74 -32.30
CA LEU A 436 -10.73 3.03 -30.89
C LEU A 436 -10.96 4.54 -30.67
N LEU A 437 -10.11 5.40 -31.23
CA LEU A 437 -10.29 6.86 -31.19
C LEU A 437 -11.58 7.30 -31.88
N LYS A 438 -11.94 6.68 -33.02
CA LYS A 438 -13.24 6.88 -33.66
C LYS A 438 -14.40 6.48 -32.73
N GLY A 439 -14.35 5.30 -32.12
CA GLY A 439 -15.37 4.85 -31.16
C GLY A 439 -15.49 5.78 -29.94
N ILE A 440 -14.38 6.30 -29.43
CA ILE A 440 -14.35 7.32 -28.36
C ILE A 440 -15.05 8.60 -28.84
N LEU A 441 -14.69 9.13 -30.01
CA LEU A 441 -15.27 10.34 -30.59
C LEU A 441 -16.79 10.23 -30.79
N GLU A 442 -17.25 9.08 -31.29
CA GLU A 442 -18.67 8.83 -31.61
C GLU A 442 -19.53 8.58 -30.36
N ASN A 443 -19.00 7.94 -29.31
CA ASN A 443 -19.81 7.47 -28.18
C ASN A 443 -19.61 8.25 -26.87
N CYS A 444 -18.52 9.01 -26.71
CA CYS A 444 -18.34 9.89 -25.55
C CYS A 444 -19.15 11.18 -25.75
N ASN A 445 -20.35 11.20 -25.18
CA ASN A 445 -21.34 12.26 -25.39
C ASN A 445 -21.18 13.48 -24.47
N LYS A 446 -20.39 13.38 -23.39
CA LYS A 446 -20.02 14.51 -22.53
C LYS A 446 -18.62 15.00 -22.87
N ASN A 447 -18.38 16.29 -22.62
CA ASN A 447 -17.04 16.89 -22.67
C ASN A 447 -16.24 16.40 -21.46
N LEU A 448 -15.31 15.47 -21.69
CA LEU A 448 -14.41 14.97 -20.65
C LEU A 448 -13.53 16.11 -20.11
N THR A 449 -13.26 16.14 -18.81
CA THR A 449 -12.23 17.04 -18.25
C THR A 449 -10.83 16.43 -18.32
N SER A 450 -10.71 15.10 -18.46
CA SER A 450 -9.40 14.44 -18.63
C SER A 450 -9.45 13.30 -19.64
N PHE A 451 -8.55 13.34 -20.63
CA PHE A 451 -8.33 12.28 -21.61
C PHE A 451 -6.88 11.80 -21.63
N SER A 452 -6.70 10.49 -21.77
CA SER A 452 -5.38 9.91 -22.03
C SER A 452 -5.47 8.65 -22.90
N GLY A 453 -4.47 8.45 -23.76
CA GLY A 453 -4.34 7.24 -24.57
C GLY A 453 -3.03 7.18 -25.34
N PHE A 454 -2.88 6.17 -26.19
CA PHE A 454 -1.78 6.09 -27.14
C PHE A 454 -2.08 6.83 -28.45
N ILE A 455 -1.04 7.33 -29.08
CA ILE A 455 -0.96 7.53 -30.53
C ILE A 455 0.07 6.51 -31.06
N ILE A 456 -0.30 5.74 -32.08
CA ILE A 456 0.41 4.55 -32.58
C ILE A 456 0.71 4.66 -34.08
N GLU A 457 -0.24 5.22 -34.84
CA GLU A 457 -0.14 5.36 -36.30
C GLU A 457 -0.60 6.76 -36.74
N ASN A 458 -0.10 7.24 -37.89
CA ASN A 458 -0.52 8.53 -38.46
C ASN A 458 -2.05 8.62 -38.70
N GLN A 459 -2.74 7.48 -38.84
CA GLN A 459 -4.20 7.39 -38.99
C GLN A 459 -4.97 7.79 -37.71
N ASP A 460 -4.29 7.85 -36.56
CA ASP A 460 -4.87 8.25 -35.28
C ASP A 460 -5.06 9.77 -35.19
N ILE A 461 -4.19 10.54 -35.86
CA ILE A 461 -4.06 12.00 -35.73
C ILE A 461 -5.36 12.75 -36.11
N PRO A 462 -6.08 12.42 -37.21
CA PRO A 462 -7.34 13.08 -37.53
C PRO A 462 -8.43 12.86 -36.46
N TYR A 463 -8.49 11.67 -35.85
CA TYR A 463 -9.43 11.36 -34.77
C TYR A 463 -9.02 12.05 -33.46
N LEU A 464 -7.73 12.10 -33.13
CA LEU A 464 -7.21 12.90 -32.03
C LEU A 464 -7.60 14.38 -32.19
N PHE A 465 -7.39 14.99 -33.37
CA PHE A 465 -7.73 16.40 -33.60
C PHE A 465 -9.24 16.63 -33.52
N SER A 466 -10.05 15.68 -33.98
CA SER A 466 -11.52 15.73 -33.84
C SER A 466 -11.97 15.61 -32.39
N ILE A 467 -11.30 14.77 -31.59
CA ILE A 467 -11.51 14.62 -30.14
C ILE A 467 -11.19 15.93 -29.41
N ILE A 468 -10.00 16.49 -29.64
CA ILE A 468 -9.54 17.73 -29.00
C ILE A 468 -10.49 18.89 -29.31
N LYS A 469 -10.99 18.97 -30.56
CA LYS A 469 -11.98 19.97 -31.01
C LYS A 469 -13.41 19.75 -30.49
N LYS A 470 -13.74 18.56 -29.97
CA LYS A 470 -15.08 18.25 -29.43
C LYS A 470 -15.24 18.65 -27.97
N TRP A 471 -14.15 18.63 -27.18
CA TRP A 471 -14.22 18.73 -25.72
C TRP A 471 -13.68 20.06 -25.19
N ASP A 472 -14.48 21.13 -25.31
CA ASP A 472 -14.16 22.48 -24.82
C ASP A 472 -13.90 22.61 -23.31
N ASN A 473 -14.18 21.56 -22.53
CA ASN A 473 -13.95 21.50 -21.08
C ASN A 473 -12.73 20.63 -20.69
N LEU A 474 -11.96 20.13 -21.67
CA LEU A 474 -10.81 19.28 -21.44
C LEU A 474 -9.70 20.05 -20.69
N LYS A 475 -9.51 19.70 -19.42
CA LYS A 475 -8.48 20.27 -18.52
C LYS A 475 -7.16 19.51 -18.58
N LYS A 476 -7.19 18.21 -18.86
CA LYS A 476 -5.99 17.37 -18.99
C LYS A 476 -6.00 16.54 -20.27
N LEU A 477 -4.92 16.64 -21.04
CA LEU A 477 -4.59 15.79 -22.18
C LEU A 477 -3.26 15.09 -21.89
N SER A 478 -3.24 13.76 -21.99
CA SER A 478 -2.04 12.95 -21.73
C SER A 478 -1.84 11.90 -22.83
N LEU A 479 -0.96 12.18 -23.78
CA LEU A 479 -0.68 11.31 -24.92
C LEU A 479 0.56 10.47 -24.64
N THR A 480 0.48 9.17 -24.93
CA THR A 480 1.62 8.25 -24.84
C THR A 480 2.04 7.84 -26.25
N ARG A 481 3.34 7.69 -26.50
CA ARG A 481 3.86 7.04 -27.72
C ARG A 481 3.84 5.51 -27.56
N SER A 482 3.47 4.79 -28.63
CA SER A 482 3.78 3.36 -28.82
C SER A 482 5.20 3.18 -29.40
N CYS A 483 5.84 2.03 -29.20
CA CYS A 483 7.20 1.74 -29.66
C CYS A 483 7.45 2.05 -31.15
N ARG A 484 6.41 2.03 -31.99
CA ARG A 484 6.49 2.33 -33.45
C ARG A 484 7.02 3.74 -33.74
N MET A 485 7.80 3.87 -34.82
CA MET A 485 8.36 5.14 -35.29
C MET A 485 7.29 5.96 -36.04
N MET A 486 7.03 7.17 -35.55
CA MET A 486 6.16 8.17 -36.18
C MET A 486 6.86 9.52 -36.30
N ASN A 487 6.38 10.36 -37.22
CA ASN A 487 6.77 11.76 -37.29
C ASN A 487 5.88 12.59 -36.34
N PHE A 488 6.48 13.17 -35.29
CA PHE A 488 5.76 13.93 -34.27
C PHE A 488 5.52 15.40 -34.62
N GLY A 489 5.80 15.84 -35.84
CA GLY A 489 5.48 17.19 -36.35
C GLY A 489 3.99 17.55 -36.27
N PHE A 490 3.09 16.55 -36.09
CA PHE A 490 1.67 16.80 -35.79
C PHE A 490 1.46 17.62 -34.51
N SER A 491 2.41 17.62 -33.57
CA SER A 491 2.37 18.43 -32.35
C SER A 491 2.22 19.93 -32.65
N VAL A 492 2.93 20.43 -33.67
CA VAL A 492 2.89 21.84 -34.14
C VAL A 492 1.49 22.23 -34.61
N GLU A 493 0.80 21.34 -35.34
CA GLU A 493 -0.59 21.56 -35.75
C GLU A 493 -1.56 21.40 -34.58
N MET A 494 -1.33 20.44 -33.69
CA MET A 494 -2.16 20.19 -32.52
C MET A 494 -2.20 21.40 -31.57
N ALA A 495 -1.07 22.09 -31.40
CA ALA A 495 -0.95 23.30 -30.58
C ALA A 495 -1.97 24.40 -30.94
N LYS A 496 -2.32 24.50 -32.24
CA LYS A 496 -3.28 25.47 -32.79
C LYS A 496 -4.74 25.13 -32.43
N PHE A 497 -5.02 23.89 -32.01
CA PHE A 497 -6.36 23.37 -31.76
C PHE A 497 -6.62 22.98 -30.30
N LEU A 498 -5.67 23.18 -29.38
CA LEU A 498 -5.87 22.88 -27.96
C LEU A 498 -7.02 23.74 -27.37
N PRO A 499 -7.96 23.16 -26.60
CA PRO A 499 -9.06 23.90 -26.02
C PRO A 499 -8.58 24.85 -24.92
N LYS A 500 -9.23 26.01 -24.80
CA LYS A 500 -8.86 27.06 -23.83
C LYS A 500 -8.91 26.61 -22.36
N SER A 501 -9.63 25.53 -22.08
CA SER A 501 -9.72 24.90 -20.75
C SER A 501 -8.49 24.09 -20.34
N LEU A 502 -7.54 23.83 -21.25
CA LEU A 502 -6.47 22.86 -21.03
C LEU A 502 -5.43 23.39 -20.04
N GLU A 503 -5.48 22.88 -18.80
CA GLU A 503 -4.56 23.22 -17.71
C GLU A 503 -3.31 22.33 -17.70
N THR A 504 -3.40 21.10 -18.21
CA THR A 504 -2.31 20.11 -18.18
C THR A 504 -2.15 19.38 -19.51
N LEU A 505 -0.95 19.42 -20.07
CA LEU A 505 -0.54 18.62 -21.22
C LEU A 505 0.61 17.68 -20.83
N GLU A 506 0.49 16.40 -21.16
CA GLU A 506 1.54 15.41 -20.94
C GLU A 506 1.83 14.63 -22.24
N PHE A 507 3.10 14.55 -22.59
CA PHE A 507 3.66 13.77 -23.69
C PHE A 507 4.58 12.70 -23.08
N ILE A 508 4.16 11.43 -23.12
CA ILE A 508 4.79 10.35 -22.37
C ILE A 508 5.45 9.35 -23.32
N HIS A 509 6.75 9.14 -23.16
CA HIS A 509 7.65 8.43 -24.08
C HIS A 509 7.66 8.98 -25.52
N MET A 510 7.14 10.20 -25.73
CA MET A 510 7.05 10.82 -27.06
C MET A 510 8.38 11.47 -27.46
N VAL A 511 8.65 11.50 -28.77
CA VAL A 511 9.93 11.97 -29.31
C VAL A 511 9.67 13.22 -30.14
N LEU A 512 9.87 14.40 -29.55
CA LEU A 512 9.77 15.67 -30.26
C LEU A 512 11.16 16.13 -30.67
N SER A 513 11.35 16.49 -31.94
CA SER A 513 12.53 17.26 -32.35
C SER A 513 12.48 18.65 -31.75
N ASP A 514 13.62 19.31 -31.56
CA ASP A 514 13.68 20.70 -31.08
C ASP A 514 12.81 21.61 -31.95
N SER A 515 12.89 21.47 -33.28
CA SER A 515 12.04 22.17 -34.24
C SER A 515 10.54 21.91 -34.06
N SER A 516 10.13 20.70 -33.65
CA SER A 516 8.73 20.38 -33.34
C SER A 516 8.29 21.01 -32.01
N LEU A 517 9.19 21.10 -31.02
CA LEU A 517 8.88 21.70 -29.71
C LEU A 517 8.88 23.24 -29.76
N VAL A 518 9.82 23.85 -30.48
CA VAL A 518 9.81 25.27 -30.85
C VAL A 518 8.48 25.60 -31.53
N GLY A 519 8.14 24.89 -32.60
CA GLY A 519 6.91 25.08 -33.35
C GLY A 519 5.65 24.81 -32.51
N PHE A 520 5.69 23.86 -31.57
CA PHE A 520 4.61 23.62 -30.63
C PHE A 520 4.37 24.84 -29.73
N PHE A 521 5.39 25.37 -29.06
CA PHE A 521 5.23 26.51 -28.15
C PHE A 521 4.87 27.80 -28.90
N ASP A 522 5.49 28.06 -30.05
CA ASP A 522 5.17 29.21 -30.92
C ASP A 522 3.71 29.21 -31.42
N ASN A 523 3.08 28.03 -31.53
CA ASN A 523 1.67 27.88 -31.89
C ASN A 523 0.74 27.66 -30.68
N CYS A 524 1.27 27.46 -29.47
CA CYS A 524 0.48 27.14 -28.28
C CYS A 524 -0.25 28.39 -27.76
N LYS A 525 -1.53 28.53 -28.13
CA LYS A 525 -2.32 29.70 -27.72
C LYS A 525 -2.83 29.62 -26.28
N VAL A 526 -2.99 28.42 -25.73
CA VAL A 526 -3.46 28.17 -24.35
C VAL A 526 -2.38 28.53 -23.32
N GLU A 527 -2.81 28.86 -22.10
CA GLU A 527 -2.00 29.10 -20.90
C GLU A 527 -1.96 27.81 -20.07
N LEU A 528 -0.95 26.96 -20.32
CA LEU A 528 -0.81 25.67 -19.63
C LEU A 528 -0.33 25.90 -18.19
N LYS A 529 -1.03 25.34 -17.20
CA LYS A 529 -0.55 25.32 -15.79
C LYS A 529 0.49 24.24 -15.55
N LYS A 530 0.48 23.19 -16.38
CA LYS A 530 1.48 22.11 -16.36
C LYS A 530 1.78 21.60 -17.77
N PHE A 531 3.07 21.41 -18.07
CA PHE A 531 3.53 20.64 -19.21
C PHE A 531 4.53 19.57 -18.75
N ARG A 532 4.38 18.34 -19.23
CA ARG A 532 5.33 17.24 -18.99
C ARG A 532 5.70 16.60 -20.33
N LEU A 533 6.99 16.45 -20.58
CA LEU A 533 7.53 15.64 -21.66
C LEU A 533 8.47 14.60 -21.04
N ASN A 534 8.18 13.32 -21.25
CA ASN A 534 9.07 12.22 -20.90
C ASN A 534 9.49 11.54 -22.20
N PHE A 535 10.79 11.39 -22.40
CA PHE A 535 11.42 10.88 -23.62
C PHE A 535 12.45 9.78 -23.27
N HIS A 536 12.57 8.79 -24.16
CA HIS A 536 13.48 7.65 -24.04
C HIS A 536 14.25 7.45 -25.37
N GLY A 537 15.59 7.52 -25.32
CA GLY A 537 16.48 7.29 -26.47
C GLY A 537 17.70 8.23 -26.52
N ASP A 538 18.70 7.89 -27.34
CA ASP A 538 20.04 8.51 -27.40
C ASP A 538 20.12 9.94 -28.00
N HIS A 539 19.05 10.73 -27.95
CA HIS A 539 19.13 12.11 -28.44
C HIS A 539 19.82 13.02 -27.42
N GLN A 540 20.99 13.54 -27.80
CA GLN A 540 21.68 14.65 -27.14
C GLN A 540 20.89 15.96 -27.34
N LEU A 541 19.74 16.06 -26.67
CA LEU A 541 18.87 17.23 -26.68
C LEU A 541 19.51 18.34 -25.83
N ASP A 542 19.69 19.53 -26.40
CA ASP A 542 20.29 20.65 -25.67
C ASP A 542 19.32 21.20 -24.63
N ARG A 543 19.57 20.80 -23.38
CA ARG A 543 18.84 21.21 -22.17
C ARG A 543 18.77 22.73 -21.99
N MET A 544 19.73 23.49 -22.53
CA MET A 544 19.70 24.96 -22.52
C MET A 544 18.67 25.52 -23.49
N VAL A 545 18.46 24.89 -24.66
CA VAL A 545 17.37 25.22 -25.59
C VAL A 545 16.01 24.95 -24.96
N TYR A 546 15.84 23.82 -24.27
CA TYR A 546 14.60 23.48 -23.56
C TYR A 546 14.28 24.51 -22.47
N ARG A 547 15.27 24.88 -21.66
CA ARG A 547 15.14 25.95 -20.65
C ARG A 547 14.75 27.28 -21.30
N GLY A 548 15.49 27.72 -22.33
CA GLY A 548 15.25 28.98 -23.02
C GLY A 548 13.88 29.08 -23.70
N LEU A 549 13.38 27.98 -24.30
CA LEU A 549 12.03 27.90 -24.86
C LEU A 549 10.94 28.10 -23.80
N ILE A 550 11.16 27.55 -22.61
CA ILE A 550 10.19 27.58 -21.52
C ILE A 550 10.20 28.95 -20.84
N GLU A 551 11.37 29.56 -20.66
CA GLU A 551 11.52 30.94 -20.19
C GLU A 551 10.91 31.94 -21.20
N LYS A 552 11.09 31.71 -22.51
CA LYS A 552 10.40 32.46 -23.60
C LYS A 552 8.88 32.35 -23.47
N TYR A 553 8.33 31.13 -23.48
CA TYR A 553 6.87 30.90 -23.41
C TYR A 553 6.28 31.50 -22.12
N SER A 554 6.94 31.33 -20.98
CA SER A 554 6.53 31.92 -19.69
C SER A 554 6.43 33.44 -19.78
N LYS A 555 7.45 34.10 -20.36
CA LYS A 555 7.50 35.56 -20.56
C LYS A 555 6.43 36.05 -21.54
N GLU A 556 6.19 35.34 -22.63
CA GLU A 556 5.17 35.67 -23.63
C GLU A 556 3.75 35.54 -23.07
N LYS A 557 3.50 34.54 -22.22
CA LYS A 557 2.22 34.36 -21.51
C LYS A 557 2.08 35.20 -20.23
N LYS A 558 3.16 35.81 -19.76
CA LYS A 558 3.26 36.52 -18.45
C LYS A 558 3.02 35.59 -17.23
N MET A 559 3.34 34.31 -17.38
CA MET A 559 3.16 33.27 -16.37
C MET A 559 4.44 33.07 -15.55
N VAL A 560 4.32 32.74 -14.27
CA VAL A 560 5.47 32.52 -13.37
C VAL A 560 5.75 31.04 -13.25
N ILE A 561 6.97 30.62 -13.62
CA ILE A 561 7.45 29.24 -13.36
C ILE A 561 7.46 29.01 -11.84
N LYS A 562 6.70 28.02 -11.38
CA LYS A 562 6.62 27.59 -9.97
C LYS A 562 7.58 26.46 -9.67
N GLU A 563 7.64 25.48 -10.58
CA GLU A 563 8.46 24.28 -10.49
C GLU A 563 9.00 23.96 -11.89
N PHE A 564 10.25 23.54 -11.96
CA PHE A 564 10.94 23.15 -13.20
C PHE A 564 11.87 21.99 -12.87
N ASP A 565 11.39 20.77 -13.10
CA ASP A 565 12.15 19.55 -12.90
C ASP A 565 12.65 19.04 -14.25
N MET A 566 13.92 18.64 -14.28
CA MET A 566 14.57 18.04 -15.45
C MET A 566 15.50 16.93 -14.94
N SER A 567 15.46 15.75 -15.56
CA SER A 567 16.31 14.62 -15.13
C SER A 567 17.80 14.95 -15.30
N SER A 568 18.69 14.27 -14.55
CA SER A 568 20.15 14.50 -14.62
C SER A 568 20.71 14.21 -16.02
N ASP A 569 21.90 14.76 -16.33
CA ASP A 569 22.60 14.49 -17.60
C ASP A 569 22.96 12.99 -17.75
N SER A 570 23.10 12.28 -16.63
CA SER A 570 23.30 10.83 -16.53
C SER A 570 22.05 9.98 -16.74
N SER A 571 20.85 10.58 -16.87
CA SER A 571 19.60 9.82 -16.90
C SER A 571 19.31 9.25 -18.30
N PRO A 572 19.02 7.93 -18.45
CA PRO A 572 18.68 7.30 -19.74
C PRO A 572 17.29 7.70 -20.28
N ASN A 573 16.57 8.55 -19.55
CA ASN A 573 15.32 9.17 -19.97
C ASN A 573 15.41 10.68 -19.71
N LEU A 574 15.14 11.49 -20.73
CA LEU A 574 14.90 12.92 -20.51
C LEU A 574 13.47 13.06 -19.98
N GLU A 575 13.32 13.26 -18.68
CA GLU A 575 12.08 13.78 -18.12
C GLU A 575 12.20 15.29 -17.95
N PHE A 576 11.19 15.98 -18.45
CA PHE A 576 11.00 17.41 -18.40
C PHE A 576 9.60 17.68 -17.82
N ASN A 577 9.52 18.41 -16.70
CA ASN A 577 8.27 18.69 -15.99
C ASN A 577 8.24 20.13 -15.47
N VAL A 578 7.34 20.96 -16.00
CA VAL A 578 7.20 22.37 -15.60
C VAL A 578 5.79 22.66 -15.09
N ARG A 579 5.70 23.52 -14.07
CA ARG A 579 4.45 24.08 -13.55
C ARG A 579 4.50 25.60 -13.53
N TRP A 580 3.37 26.21 -13.81
CA TRP A 580 3.19 27.66 -13.89
C TRP A 580 2.00 28.13 -13.03
N GLU A 581 2.06 29.40 -12.64
CA GLU A 581 0.95 30.18 -12.06
C GLU A 581 0.76 31.49 -12.85
#